data_AF-A0A2J6UXS8-F1
#
_entry.id   AF-A0A2J6UXS8-F1
#
_cell.length_a   1.000
_cell.length_b   1.000
_cell.length_c   1.000
_cell.angle_alpha   90.00
_cell.angle_beta   90.00
_cell.angle_gamma   90.00
#
_symmetry.space_group_name_H-M   'P 1'
#
loop_
_entity.id
_entity.type
_entity.pdbx_description
1 polymer ?
#
loop_
_entity_poly.entity_id
_entity_poly.type
_entity_poly.pdbx_seq_one_letter_code
_entity_poly.pdbx_strand_id
1 'polypeptide(L)'
;MLSRQKGAQSVEFAMLVVPFLILIIGFFEICRLLLVNIILDVAVNAGVREAKTRPISPISDQAFAETIAKFPLIDKSKLVLDPSPLYAENFSDLVNEKPVSKSRAVLGEYKVSYSFSFALLPNLSTQFSESIGNMTTLKRKVLVSYDNK
;
A
#
# COMPACT_ATOMS: atom_id res chain seq x y z
N MET A 1 43.47 36.08 -5.94
CA MET A 1 43.48 35.17 -4.78
C MET A 1 42.13 35.08 -4.05
N LEU A 2 41.35 36.17 -3.89
CA LEU A 2 40.04 36.13 -3.22
C LEU A 2 38.99 35.17 -3.84
N SER A 3 38.97 34.95 -5.16
CA SER A 3 37.98 34.04 -5.79
C SER A 3 38.22 32.56 -5.47
N ARG A 4 39.49 32.12 -5.35
CA ARG A 4 39.86 30.75 -4.96
C ARG A 4 39.43 30.44 -3.52
N GLN A 5 39.53 31.42 -2.63
CA GLN A 5 39.13 31.28 -1.23
C GLN A 5 37.60 31.18 -1.07
N LYS A 6 36.84 31.99 -1.83
CA LYS A 6 35.36 31.89 -1.87
C LYS A 6 34.88 30.57 -2.47
N GLY A 7 35.58 30.04 -3.48
CA GLY A 7 35.31 28.73 -4.05
C GLY A 7 35.54 27.58 -3.06
N ALA A 8 36.66 27.61 -2.33
CA ALA A 8 36.98 26.60 -1.31
C ALA A 8 35.92 26.56 -0.18
N GLN A 9 35.53 27.72 0.34
CA GLN A 9 34.50 27.82 1.38
C GLN A 9 33.12 27.33 0.91
N SER A 10 32.78 27.57 -0.37
CA SER A 10 31.52 27.08 -0.95
C SER A 10 31.51 25.56 -1.09
N VAL A 11 32.65 24.96 -1.40
CA VAL A 11 32.80 23.49 -1.50
C VAL A 11 32.70 22.84 -0.13
N GLU A 12 33.36 23.40 0.89
CA GLU A 12 33.27 22.92 2.28
C GLU A 12 31.83 22.97 2.79
N PHE A 13 31.11 24.06 2.51
CA PHE A 13 29.68 24.18 2.84
C PHE A 13 28.83 23.11 2.12
N ALA A 14 29.05 22.91 0.82
CA ALA A 14 28.32 21.91 0.06
C ALA A 14 28.56 20.48 0.56
N MET A 15 29.81 20.15 0.93
CA MET A 15 30.17 18.85 1.49
C MET A 15 29.46 18.57 2.82
N LEU A 16 29.09 19.60 3.58
CA LEU A 16 28.35 19.44 4.83
C LEU A 16 26.83 19.42 4.60
N VAL A 17 26.32 20.34 3.78
CA VAL A 17 24.88 20.54 3.60
C VAL A 17 24.23 19.45 2.76
N VAL A 18 24.89 18.99 1.69
CA VAL A 18 24.31 17.99 0.78
C VAL A 18 24.01 16.66 1.51
N PRO A 19 24.93 16.08 2.29
CA PRO A 19 24.63 14.89 3.08
C PRO A 19 23.47 15.11 4.07
N PHE A 20 23.40 16.29 4.69
CA PHE A 20 22.33 16.62 5.63
C PHE A 20 20.96 16.67 4.93
N LEU A 21 20.91 17.24 3.73
CA LEU A 21 19.69 17.23 2.91
C LEU A 21 19.28 15.82 2.51
N ILE A 22 20.23 14.95 2.14
CA ILE A 22 19.96 13.55 1.82
C ILE A 22 19.35 12.83 3.03
N LEU A 23 19.88 13.06 4.24
CA LEU A 23 19.32 12.49 5.47
C LEU A 23 17.89 12.97 5.73
N ILE A 24 17.62 14.27 5.55
CA ILE A 24 16.26 14.83 5.71
C ILE A 24 15.29 14.21 4.71
N ILE A 25 15.69 14.10 3.44
CA ILE A 25 14.86 13.49 2.38
C ILE A 25 14.59 12.02 2.70
N GLY A 26 15.63 11.28 3.09
CA GLY A 26 15.50 9.87 3.48
C GLY A 26 14.56 9.69 4.66
N PHE A 27 14.71 10.50 5.71
CA PHE A 27 13.82 10.49 6.86
C PHE A 27 12.37 10.80 6.49
N PHE A 28 12.15 11.82 5.66
CA PHE A 28 10.83 12.17 5.15
C PHE A 28 10.17 11.00 4.40
N GLU A 29 10.91 10.32 3.53
CA GLU A 29 10.38 9.18 2.78
C GLU A 29 10.04 7.98 3.68
N ILE A 30 10.85 7.72 4.71
CA ILE A 30 10.56 6.67 5.70
C ILE A 30 9.29 7.02 6.48
N CYS A 31 9.15 8.26 6.95
CA CYS A 31 7.93 8.72 7.61
C CYS A 31 6.70 8.59 6.70
N ARG A 32 6.84 8.94 5.42
CA ARG A 32 5.76 8.81 4.43
C ARG A 32 5.39 7.35 4.19
N LEU A 33 6.36 6.44 4.11
CA LEU A 33 6.12 5.00 3.99
C LEU A 33 5.32 4.47 5.18
N LEU A 34 5.74 4.82 6.41
CA LEU A 34 5.03 4.42 7.63
C LEU A 34 3.61 4.99 7.68
N LEU A 35 3.44 6.24 7.28
CA LEU A 35 2.13 6.88 7.23
C LEU A 35 1.20 6.18 6.22
N VAL A 36 1.69 5.90 5.00
CA VAL A 36 0.93 5.17 3.98
C VAL A 36 0.58 3.76 4.47
N ASN A 37 1.48 3.10 5.20
CA ASN A 37 1.24 1.78 5.77
C ASN A 37 0.08 1.78 6.77
N ILE A 38 0.04 2.76 7.67
CA ILE A 38 -1.07 2.93 8.65
C ILE A 38 -2.37 3.31 7.93
N ILE A 39 -2.32 4.23 6.96
CA ILE A 39 -3.50 4.62 6.19
C ILE A 39 -4.06 3.43 5.42
N LEU A 40 -3.21 2.58 4.84
CA LEU A 40 -3.64 1.38 4.15
C LEU A 40 -4.40 0.42 5.08
N ASP A 41 -3.94 0.25 6.32
CA ASP A 41 -4.65 -0.55 7.33
C ASP A 41 -6.06 0.01 7.62
N VAL A 42 -6.18 1.32 7.79
CA VAL A 42 -7.47 1.98 8.00
C VAL A 42 -8.36 1.85 6.76
N ALA A 43 -7.79 2.06 5.57
CA ALA A 43 -8.50 2.01 4.29
C ALA A 43 -9.05 0.62 4.00
N VAL A 44 -8.26 -0.43 4.22
CA VAL A 44 -8.70 -1.82 4.05
C VAL A 44 -9.81 -2.16 5.04
N ASN A 45 -9.69 -1.74 6.31
CA ASN A 45 -10.75 -1.96 7.30
C ASN A 45 -12.05 -1.21 6.96
N ALA A 46 -11.96 0.00 6.41
CA ALA A 46 -13.12 0.71 5.88
C ALA A 46 -13.75 -0.03 4.68
N GLY A 47 -12.93 -0.55 3.77
CA GLY A 47 -13.36 -1.40 2.68
C GLY A 47 -14.10 -2.65 3.17
N VAL A 48 -13.59 -3.35 4.18
CA VAL A 48 -14.25 -4.53 4.80
C VAL A 48 -15.65 -4.19 5.29
N ARG A 49 -15.80 -3.04 5.97
CA ARG A 49 -17.10 -2.59 6.48
C ARG A 49 -18.08 -2.31 5.35
N GLU A 50 -17.63 -1.68 4.28
CA GLU A 50 -18.45 -1.39 3.09
C GLU A 50 -18.81 -2.66 2.32
N ALA A 51 -17.92 -3.64 2.25
CA ALA A 51 -18.19 -4.92 1.60
C ALA A 51 -19.20 -5.75 2.41
N LYS A 52 -19.09 -5.76 3.74
CA LYS A 52 -19.99 -6.50 4.63
C LYS A 52 -21.45 -6.07 4.51
N THR A 53 -21.72 -4.78 4.29
CA THR A 53 -23.09 -4.24 4.21
C THR A 53 -23.76 -4.46 2.86
N ARG A 54 -23.04 -5.01 1.88
CA ARG A 54 -23.53 -5.24 0.51
C ARG A 54 -23.69 -6.74 0.25
N PRO A 55 -24.65 -7.13 -0.62
CA PRO A 55 -24.79 -8.52 -1.03
C PRO A 55 -23.56 -8.99 -1.80
N ILE A 56 -23.20 -10.26 -1.63
CA ILE A 56 -22.03 -10.89 -2.23
C ILE A 56 -22.17 -10.84 -3.76
N SER A 57 -21.46 -9.92 -4.39
CA SER A 57 -21.59 -9.64 -5.82
C SER A 57 -20.31 -8.98 -6.36
N PRO A 58 -20.08 -8.95 -7.68
CA PRO A 58 -18.97 -8.17 -8.26
C PRO A 58 -19.00 -6.69 -7.84
N ILE A 59 -20.17 -6.16 -7.52
CA ILE A 59 -20.37 -4.78 -7.06
C ILE A 59 -19.80 -4.56 -5.65
N SER A 60 -19.84 -5.57 -4.76
CA SER A 60 -19.21 -5.47 -3.44
C SER A 60 -17.69 -5.45 -3.54
N ASP A 61 -17.13 -6.24 -4.45
CA ASP A 61 -15.68 -6.27 -4.74
C ASP A 61 -15.20 -4.91 -5.27
N GLN A 62 -15.96 -4.30 -6.18
CA GLN A 62 -15.68 -2.97 -6.70
C GLN A 62 -15.82 -1.89 -5.61
N ALA A 63 -16.85 -1.97 -4.77
CA ALA A 63 -17.05 -1.02 -3.67
C ALA A 63 -15.93 -1.07 -2.63
N PHE A 64 -15.42 -2.27 -2.33
CA PHE A 64 -14.27 -2.48 -1.47
C PHE A 64 -13.04 -1.76 -2.04
N ALA A 65 -12.73 -1.99 -3.32
CA ALA A 65 -11.59 -1.36 -3.99
C ALA A 65 -11.71 0.17 -4.08
N GLU A 66 -12.90 0.67 -4.42
CA GLU A 66 -13.18 2.11 -4.50
C GLU A 66 -13.11 2.79 -3.14
N THR A 67 -13.53 2.12 -2.08
CA THR A 67 -13.45 2.66 -0.72
C THR A 67 -12.01 2.82 -0.27
N ILE A 68 -11.14 1.84 -0.56
CA ILE A 68 -9.70 1.94 -0.28
C ILE A 68 -9.09 3.11 -1.04
N ALA A 69 -9.43 3.27 -2.32
CA ALA A 69 -8.90 4.32 -3.18
C ALA A 69 -9.34 5.76 -2.80
N LYS A 70 -10.31 5.94 -1.90
CA LYS A 70 -10.72 7.26 -1.40
C LYS A 70 -9.77 7.82 -0.32
N PHE A 71 -8.94 6.98 0.27
CA PHE A 71 -8.05 7.41 1.34
C PHE A 71 -6.89 8.26 0.81
N PRO A 72 -6.47 9.30 1.54
CA PRO A 72 -5.37 10.15 1.11
C PRO A 72 -4.07 9.35 1.01
N LEU A 73 -3.17 9.75 0.11
CA LEU A 73 -1.87 9.09 -0.13
C LEU A 73 -1.93 7.68 -0.74
N ILE A 74 -3.13 7.14 -0.98
CA ILE A 74 -3.36 5.90 -1.71
C ILE A 74 -3.70 6.22 -3.16
N ASP A 75 -2.90 5.70 -4.08
CA ASP A 75 -3.15 5.82 -5.52
C ASP A 75 -3.82 4.54 -6.04
N LYS A 76 -5.00 4.69 -6.67
CA LYS A 76 -5.76 3.56 -7.24
C LYS A 76 -4.94 2.79 -8.27
N SER A 77 -4.07 3.45 -9.03
CA SER A 77 -3.25 2.81 -10.06
C SER A 77 -2.20 1.84 -9.50
N LYS A 78 -1.83 2.01 -8.22
CA LYS A 78 -0.84 1.20 -7.50
C LYS A 78 -1.47 0.15 -6.60
N LEU A 79 -2.80 0.14 -6.53
CA LEU A 79 -3.59 -0.83 -5.79
C LEU A 79 -3.87 -2.03 -6.70
N VAL A 80 -3.40 -3.20 -6.30
CA VAL A 80 -3.74 -4.47 -6.94
C VAL A 80 -4.53 -5.30 -5.96
N LEU A 81 -5.77 -5.61 -6.31
CA LEU A 81 -6.52 -6.68 -5.67
C LEU A 81 -6.18 -7.97 -6.40
N ASP A 82 -5.83 -9.00 -5.64
CA ASP A 82 -5.62 -10.33 -6.22
C ASP A 82 -6.92 -10.77 -6.93
N PRO A 83 -6.85 -11.43 -8.12
CA PRO A 83 -7.91 -11.40 -9.13
C PRO A 83 -9.28 -11.94 -8.71
N SER A 84 -9.38 -12.64 -7.58
CA SER A 84 -10.64 -13.12 -7.03
C SER A 84 -10.53 -13.27 -5.52
N PRO A 85 -11.47 -12.71 -4.73
CA PRO A 85 -11.55 -13.00 -3.31
C PRO A 85 -11.80 -14.50 -3.14
N LEU A 86 -11.11 -15.12 -2.18
CA LEU A 86 -11.38 -16.52 -1.85
C LEU A 86 -12.67 -16.56 -1.00
N TYR A 87 -13.75 -16.99 -1.62
CA TYR A 87 -15.04 -17.14 -0.97
C TYR A 87 -15.17 -18.51 -0.31
N ALA A 88 -15.66 -18.53 0.93
CA ALA A 88 -15.79 -19.73 1.75
C ALA A 88 -17.15 -19.76 2.47
N GLU A 89 -17.66 -20.97 2.71
CA GLU A 89 -18.81 -21.21 3.59
C GLU A 89 -18.34 -21.17 5.06
N ASN A 90 -17.23 -21.86 5.35
CA ASN A 90 -16.69 -21.99 6.71
C ASN A 90 -15.20 -21.60 6.79
N PHE A 91 -14.70 -21.34 8.00
CA PHE A 91 -13.27 -21.06 8.23
C PHE A 91 -12.38 -22.22 7.77
N SER A 92 -12.84 -23.46 7.92
CA SER A 92 -12.13 -24.65 7.43
C SER A 92 -11.90 -24.63 5.92
N ASP A 93 -12.81 -24.05 5.14
CA ASP A 93 -12.67 -23.97 3.69
C ASP A 93 -11.62 -22.92 3.29
N LEU A 94 -11.47 -21.85 4.08
CA LEU A 94 -10.40 -20.86 3.90
C LEU A 94 -9.03 -21.46 4.20
N VAL A 95 -8.90 -22.22 5.29
CA VAL A 95 -7.63 -22.87 5.68
C VAL A 95 -7.19 -23.89 4.63
N ASN A 96 -8.15 -24.60 4.03
CA ASN A 96 -7.88 -25.60 2.99
C ASN A 96 -7.85 -25.02 1.57
N GLU A 97 -7.94 -23.69 1.41
CA GLU A 97 -7.99 -22.98 0.12
C GLU A 97 -9.04 -23.55 -0.85
N LYS A 98 -10.21 -23.94 -0.34
CA LYS A 98 -11.32 -24.49 -1.12
C LYS A 98 -12.36 -23.40 -1.42
N PRO A 99 -12.35 -22.81 -2.62
CA PRO A 99 -13.34 -21.80 -2.99
C PRO A 99 -14.73 -22.42 -3.11
N VAL A 100 -15.75 -21.66 -2.69
CA VAL A 100 -17.17 -21.95 -2.94
C VAL A 100 -17.80 -20.86 -3.79
N SER A 101 -18.95 -21.17 -4.39
CA SER A 101 -19.71 -20.21 -5.19
C SER A 101 -20.15 -19.02 -4.34
N LYS A 102 -20.14 -17.81 -4.92
CA LYS A 102 -20.61 -16.56 -4.28
C LYS A 102 -22.00 -16.67 -3.65
N SER A 103 -22.87 -17.51 -4.23
CA SER A 103 -24.24 -17.77 -3.74
C SER A 103 -24.32 -18.50 -2.39
N ARG A 104 -23.28 -19.25 -2.02
CA ARG A 104 -23.21 -20.00 -0.76
C ARG A 104 -22.19 -19.43 0.22
N ALA A 105 -21.37 -18.47 -0.23
CA ALA A 105 -20.33 -17.89 0.57
C ALA A 105 -20.90 -17.13 1.78
N VAL A 106 -20.26 -17.29 2.94
CA VAL A 106 -20.50 -16.49 4.15
C VAL A 106 -19.27 -15.65 4.47
N LEU A 107 -18.10 -16.09 3.99
CA LEU A 107 -16.81 -15.47 4.18
C LEU A 107 -16.17 -15.13 2.83
N GLY A 108 -15.46 -14.01 2.78
CA GLY A 108 -14.62 -13.62 1.64
C GLY A 108 -13.26 -13.14 2.12
N GLU A 109 -12.20 -13.76 1.63
CA GLU A 109 -10.82 -13.36 1.90
C GLU A 109 -10.30 -12.46 0.77
N TYR A 110 -9.93 -11.24 1.12
CA TYR A 110 -9.38 -10.24 0.21
C TYR A 110 -7.88 -10.09 0.45
N LYS A 111 -7.11 -10.21 -0.63
CA LYS A 111 -5.68 -9.93 -0.66
C LYS A 111 -5.47 -8.61 -1.41
N VAL A 112 -5.00 -7.61 -0.67
CA VAL A 112 -4.72 -6.26 -1.18
C VAL A 112 -3.22 -6.06 -1.22
N SER A 113 -2.70 -5.66 -2.37
CA SER A 113 -1.30 -5.28 -2.55
C SER A 113 -1.23 -3.83 -2.99
N TYR A 114 -0.36 -3.05 -2.35
CA TYR A 114 -0.12 -1.65 -2.69
C TYR A 114 1.37 -1.42 -2.94
N SER A 115 1.71 -0.98 -4.15
CA SER A 115 3.09 -0.71 -4.52
C SER A 115 3.48 0.71 -4.11
N PHE A 116 4.22 0.85 -3.00
CA PHE A 116 4.70 2.16 -2.56
C PHE A 116 5.80 2.68 -3.49
N SER A 117 5.74 3.97 -3.82
CA SER A 117 6.79 4.68 -4.55
C SER A 117 7.22 5.92 -3.77
N PHE A 118 8.52 6.18 -3.69
CA PHE A 118 9.06 7.43 -3.15
C PHE A 118 8.54 8.64 -3.93
N ALA A 119 8.27 9.75 -3.24
CA ALA A 119 7.70 10.96 -3.83
C ALA A 119 8.78 11.95 -4.28
N LEU A 120 9.78 12.19 -3.44
CA LEU A 120 10.90 13.10 -3.67
C LEU A 120 11.99 12.46 -4.53
N LEU A 121 12.13 11.13 -4.46
CA LEU A 121 13.17 10.38 -5.18
C LEU A 121 12.57 9.19 -5.97
N PRO A 122 11.75 9.44 -7.00
CA PRO A 122 11.04 8.38 -7.74
C PRO A 122 11.99 7.39 -8.41
N ASN A 123 13.14 7.83 -8.92
CA ASN A 123 14.14 6.95 -9.53
C ASN A 123 14.78 5.97 -8.53
N LEU A 124 14.81 6.31 -7.24
CA LEU A 124 15.24 5.35 -6.22
C LEU A 124 14.20 4.25 -6.01
N SER A 125 12.91 4.51 -6.27
CA SER A 125 11.88 3.48 -6.05
C SER A 125 12.02 2.31 -7.02
N THR A 126 12.39 2.58 -8.27
CA THR A 126 12.67 1.54 -9.27
C THR A 126 13.94 0.77 -8.91
N GLN A 127 15.02 1.49 -8.58
CA GLN A 127 16.30 0.87 -8.19
C GLN A 127 16.19 0.04 -6.90
N PHE A 128 15.47 0.53 -5.88
CA PHE A 128 15.24 -0.22 -4.65
C PHE A 128 14.35 -1.45 -4.88
N SER A 129 13.32 -1.34 -5.72
CA SER A 129 12.46 -2.48 -6.06
C SER A 129 13.24 -3.58 -6.80
N GLU A 130 14.17 -3.20 -7.69
CA GLU A 130 15.04 -4.13 -8.40
C GLU A 130 16.10 -4.75 -7.48
N SER A 131 16.68 -3.96 -6.56
CA SER A 131 17.83 -4.38 -5.77
C SER A 131 17.48 -5.03 -4.43
N ILE A 132 16.34 -4.70 -3.82
CA ILE A 132 15.91 -5.19 -2.49
C ILE A 132 14.62 -6.03 -2.59
N GLY A 133 14.09 -6.19 -3.80
CA GLY A 133 12.85 -6.91 -4.07
C GLY A 133 11.60 -6.14 -3.65
N ASN A 134 10.47 -6.84 -3.54
CA ASN A 134 9.12 -6.30 -3.26
C ASN A 134 8.93 -5.71 -1.84
N MET A 135 9.98 -5.21 -1.19
CA MET A 135 9.93 -4.66 0.17
C MET A 135 9.11 -3.36 0.26
N THR A 136 8.93 -2.65 -0.86
CA THR A 136 8.02 -1.51 -1.00
C THR A 136 6.57 -1.89 -1.29
N THR A 137 6.28 -3.17 -1.49
CA THR A 137 4.91 -3.65 -1.74
C THR A 137 4.25 -4.00 -0.41
N LEU A 138 3.30 -3.17 -0.01
CA LEU A 138 2.52 -3.36 1.21
C LEU A 138 1.39 -4.36 0.91
N LYS A 139 1.46 -5.53 1.54
CA LYS A 139 0.43 -6.57 1.39
C LYS A 139 -0.45 -6.61 2.62
N ARG A 140 -1.76 -6.78 2.41
CA ARG A 140 -2.78 -6.97 3.44
C ARG A 140 -3.70 -8.09 3.06
N LYS A 141 -4.04 -8.90 4.06
CA LYS A 141 -4.95 -10.02 3.94
C LYS A 141 -6.05 -9.79 4.95
N VAL A 142 -7.30 -9.68 4.49
CA VAL A 142 -8.44 -9.42 5.35
C VAL A 142 -9.59 -10.36 5.06
N LEU A 143 -10.34 -10.67 6.11
CA LEU A 143 -11.50 -11.52 6.07
C LEU A 143 -12.76 -10.66 6.21
N VAL A 144 -13.68 -10.79 5.26
CA VAL A 144 -15.00 -10.20 5.29
C VAL A 144 -15.99 -11.31 5.64
N SER A 145 -16.76 -11.11 6.70
CA SER A 145 -17.94 -11.94 6.98
C SER A 145 -19.17 -11.18 6.52
N TYR A 146 -19.88 -11.75 5.56
CA TYR A 146 -21.08 -11.17 4.98
C TYR A 146 -22.29 -11.44 5.88
N ASP A 147 -23.11 -10.42 6.11
CA ASP A 147 -24.43 -10.63 6.71
C ASP A 147 -25.35 -11.18 5.62
N ASN A 148 -25.63 -12.48 5.66
CA ASN A 148 -26.73 -13.05 4.88
C ASN A 148 -28.04 -12.48 5.43
N LYS A 149 -28.64 -11.53 4.71
CA LYS A 149 -30.05 -11.16 4.87
C LYS A 149 -30.86 -11.71 3.71
#